data_AF-A0A662S0G3-F1
#
_entry.id   AF-A0A662S0G3-F1
#
_cell.length_a   1.000
_cell.length_b   1.000
_cell.length_c   1.000
_cell.angle_alpha   90.00
_cell.angle_beta   90.00
_cell.angle_gamma   90.00
#
_symmetry.space_group_name_H-M   'P 1'
#
loop_
_entity.id
_entity.type
_entity.pdbx_description
1 polymer ?
#
loop_
_entity_poly.entity_id
_entity_poly.type
_entity_poly.pdbx_seq_one_letter_code
_entity_poly.pdbx_strand_id
1 'polypeptide(L)'
;MRIYMDGVELVKLYDEHGVLRIRDRGVKLEVRDKIELVQTHPCTTVALHDKMFCIYDGRLEGIWDIATRGKILLITDLRAP
;
A
#
# COMPACT_ATOMS: atom_id res chain seq x y z
N MET A 1 -4.21 5.64 6.59
CA MET A 1 -2.87 5.07 6.33
C MET A 1 -1.92 5.65 7.34
N ARG A 2 -0.91 4.91 7.82
CA ARG A 2 0.09 5.43 8.77
C ARG A 2 1.51 5.12 8.28
N ILE A 3 2.48 5.85 8.77
CA ILE A 3 3.91 5.61 8.55
C ILE A 3 4.41 4.68 9.64
N TYR A 4 5.27 3.72 9.30
CA TYR A 4 5.95 2.86 10.26
C TYR A 4 7.30 3.46 10.68
N MET A 5 7.25 4.64 11.29
CA MET A 5 8.41 5.37 11.79
C MET A 5 7.95 6.37 12.86
N ASP A 6 8.59 6.30 14.04
CA ASP A 6 8.23 7.16 15.16
C ASP A 6 8.56 8.63 14.88
N GLY A 7 7.77 9.54 15.47
CA GLY A 7 7.96 10.98 15.29
C GLY A 7 7.55 11.52 13.91
N VAL A 8 7.01 10.69 13.01
CA VAL A 8 6.54 11.09 11.68
C VAL A 8 5.09 10.71 11.46
N GLU A 9 4.32 11.64 10.89
CA GLU A 9 2.89 11.49 10.65
C GLU A 9 2.56 11.77 9.18
N LEU A 10 1.79 10.89 8.55
CA LEU A 10 1.19 11.15 7.24
C LEU A 10 -0.07 12.02 7.42
N VAL A 11 -0.04 13.27 6.97
CA VAL A 11 -1.13 14.24 7.22
C VAL A 11 -2.03 14.48 6.02
N LYS A 12 -1.55 14.27 4.79
CA LYS A 12 -2.35 14.37 3.56
C LYS A 12 -1.86 13.38 2.51
N LEU A 13 -2.79 12.96 1.66
CA LEU A 13 -2.55 12.20 0.45
C LEU A 13 -3.23 12.91 -0.72
N TYR A 14 -2.52 12.97 -1.83
CA TYR A 14 -2.96 13.30 -3.17
C TYR A 14 -2.70 12.08 -4.05
N ASP A 15 -3.16 12.09 -5.30
CA ASP A 15 -3.11 10.91 -6.19
C ASP A 15 -1.74 10.21 -6.21
N GLU A 16 -0.65 10.97 -6.31
CA GLU A 16 0.73 10.44 -6.37
C GLU A 16 1.65 11.00 -5.28
N HIS A 17 1.15 11.87 -4.39
CA HIS A 17 1.96 12.61 -3.44
C HIS A 17 1.42 12.50 -2.01
N GLY A 18 2.30 12.32 -1.04
CA GLY A 18 1.96 12.36 0.39
C GLY A 18 2.64 13.54 1.09
N VAL A 19 1.98 14.10 2.10
CA VAL A 19 2.57 15.12 2.98
C VAL A 19 2.86 14.48 4.32
N LEU A 20 4.14 14.48 4.70
CA LEU A 20 4.60 14.03 6.01
C LEU A 20 4.83 15.23 6.93
N ARG A 21 4.39 15.10 8.18
CA ARG A 21 4.74 16.00 9.27
C ARG A 21 5.75 15.32 10.17
N ILE A 22 6.93 15.91 10.27
CA ILE A 22 7.97 15.49 11.21
C ILE A 22 7.73 16.23 12.52
N ARG A 23 7.36 15.49 13.58
CA ARG A 23 7.08 16.03 14.91
C ARG A 23 8.34 16.04 15.79
N ASP A 24 9.23 15.08 15.60
CA ASP A 24 10.50 14.99 16.32
C ASP A 24 11.65 15.59 15.50
N ARG A 25 12.35 16.58 16.07
CA ARG A 25 13.50 17.24 15.43
C ARG A 25 14.70 16.32 15.24
N GLY A 26 14.76 15.20 15.95
CA GLY A 26 15.80 14.18 15.80
C GLY A 26 15.64 13.30 14.56
N VAL A 27 14.45 13.26 13.95
CA VAL A 27 14.21 12.46 12.75
C VAL A 27 14.92 13.13 11.57
N LYS A 28 15.79 12.36 10.92
CA LYS A 28 16.45 12.73 9.66
C LYS A 28 15.86 11.90 8.54
N LEU A 29 15.22 12.57 7.59
CA LEU A 29 14.75 12.00 6.33
C LEU A 29 15.46 12.71 5.20
N GLU A 30 16.10 11.95 4.33
CA GLU A 30 16.78 12.44 3.14
C GLU A 30 16.00 12.07 1.87
N VAL A 31 16.26 12.81 0.79
CA VAL A 31 15.67 12.49 -0.51
C VAL A 31 16.16 11.11 -0.94
N ARG A 32 15.22 10.25 -1.36
CA ARG A 32 15.38 8.82 -1.73
C ARG A 32 15.30 7.82 -0.57
N ASP A 33 15.14 8.27 0.67
CA ASP A 33 14.81 7.35 1.75
C ASP A 33 13.51 6.60 1.45
N LYS A 34 13.52 5.30 1.75
CA LYS A 34 12.33 4.45 1.64
C LYS A 34 11.60 4.46 2.97
N ILE A 35 10.30 4.71 2.89
CA ILE A 35 9.39 4.69 4.04
C ILE A 35 8.36 3.59 3.84
N GLU A 36 7.96 2.96 4.94
CA GLU A 36 6.89 1.97 4.91
C GLU A 36 5.56 2.61 5.32
N LEU A 37 4.55 2.36 4.50
CA LEU A 37 3.18 2.81 4.70
C LEU A 37 2.30 1.63 5.09
N VAL A 38 1.66 1.71 6.24
CA VAL A 38 0.67 0.72 6.68
C VAL A 38 -0.71 1.22 6.30
N GLN A 39 -1.32 0.56 5.31
CA GLN A 39 -2.70 0.80 4.89
C GLN A 39 -3.71 0.63 6.04
N THR A 40 -4.78 1.42 6.01
CA THR A 40 -5.89 1.28 6.96
C THR A 40 -6.91 0.24 6.47
N HIS A 41 -7.18 0.21 5.17
CA HIS A 41 -8.12 -0.73 4.53
C HIS A 41 -7.36 -1.52 3.47
N PRO A 42 -6.87 -2.74 3.77
CA PRO A 42 -6.04 -3.48 2.83
C PRO A 42 -6.78 -3.86 1.56
N CYS A 43 -8.08 -4.17 1.64
CA CYS A 43 -8.89 -4.52 0.47
C CYS A 43 -8.91 -3.41 -0.60
N THR A 44 -9.00 -2.14 -0.19
CA THR A 44 -9.03 -1.02 -1.13
C THR A 44 -7.66 -0.73 -1.74
N THR A 45 -6.57 -0.99 -1.00
CA THR A 45 -5.20 -0.76 -1.49
C THR A 45 -4.75 -1.88 -2.42
N VAL A 46 -5.01 -3.15 -2.08
CA VAL A 46 -4.63 -4.31 -2.90
C VAL A 46 -5.28 -4.21 -4.29
N ALA A 47 -6.53 -3.79 -4.37
CA ALA A 47 -7.23 -3.61 -5.65
C ALA A 47 -6.59 -2.57 -6.60
N LEU A 48 -5.67 -1.72 -6.11
CA LEU A 48 -4.95 -0.72 -6.92
C LEU A 48 -3.67 -1.27 -7.57
N HIS A 49 -3.27 -2.50 -7.27
CA HIS A 49 -2.00 -3.09 -7.68
C HIS A 49 -2.23 -4.36 -8.50
N ASP A 50 -1.33 -4.64 -9.44
CA ASP A 50 -1.36 -5.88 -10.24
C ASP A 50 -0.62 -7.04 -9.56
N LYS A 51 0.33 -6.71 -8.67
CA LYS A 51 1.23 -7.66 -8.04
C LYS A 51 1.36 -7.37 -6.55
N MET A 52 1.54 -8.43 -5.77
CA MET A 52 1.92 -8.41 -4.37
C MET A 52 3.32 -9.00 -4.23
N PHE A 53 4.23 -8.30 -3.56
CA PHE A 53 5.60 -8.78 -3.31
C PHE A 53 5.66 -9.40 -1.92
N CYS A 54 6.01 -10.69 -1.85
CA CYS A 54 6.10 -11.45 -0.60
C CYS A 54 7.52 -11.37 -0.05
N ILE A 55 7.68 -10.78 1.13
CA ILE A 55 8.97 -10.57 1.78
C ILE A 55 9.10 -11.48 3.00
N TYR A 56 10.23 -12.15 3.14
CA TYR A 56 10.64 -12.89 4.34
C TYR A 56 12.07 -12.52 4.70
N ASP A 57 12.33 -12.19 5.96
CA ASP A 57 13.66 -11.79 6.45
C ASP A 57 14.36 -10.74 5.57
N GLY A 58 13.60 -9.73 5.13
CA GLY A 58 14.11 -8.65 4.26
C GLY A 58 14.41 -9.05 2.81
N ARG A 59 14.09 -10.28 2.39
CA ARG A 59 14.32 -10.78 1.03
C ARG A 59 13.01 -11.05 0.30
N LEU A 60 13.03 -10.85 -1.02
CA LEU A 60 11.91 -11.18 -1.89
C LEU A 60 11.85 -12.70 -2.09
N GLU A 61 10.80 -13.32 -1.57
CA GLU A 61 10.58 -14.77 -1.69
C GLU A 61 9.61 -15.13 -2.82
N GLY A 62 8.77 -14.17 -3.23
CA GLY A 62 7.78 -14.44 -4.27
C GLY A 62 7.04 -13.19 -4.73
N ILE A 63 6.38 -13.33 -5.87
CA ILE A 63 5.52 -12.30 -6.44
C ILE A 63 4.19 -12.97 -6.80
N TRP A 64 3.10 -12.48 -6.22
CA TRP A 64 1.76 -12.99 -6.49
C TRP A 64 1.01 -12.03 -7.40
N ASP A 65 0.33 -12.56 -8.41
CA ASP A 65 -0.57 -11.77 -9.24
C ASP A 65 -1.89 -11.51 -8.51
N ILE A 66 -2.36 -10.27 -8.56
CA ILE A 66 -3.69 -9.88 -8.07
C ILE A 66 -4.68 -10.18 -9.19
N ALA A 67 -4.93 -11.48 -9.39
CA ALA A 67 -5.60 -12.02 -10.58
C ALA A 67 -7.06 -11.56 -10.77
N THR A 68 -7.67 -10.94 -9.76
CA THR A 68 -9.03 -10.44 -9.77
C THR A 68 -9.13 -8.93 -9.89
N ARG A 69 -8.01 -8.21 -10.01
CA ARG A 69 -8.03 -6.75 -10.19
C ARG A 69 -8.90 -6.37 -11.38
N GLY A 70 -9.84 -5.45 -11.17
CA GLY A 70 -10.74 -4.94 -12.20
C GLY A 70 -11.80 -5.94 -12.68
N LYS A 71 -11.86 -7.15 -12.12
CA LYS A 71 -12.93 -8.11 -12.42
C LYS A 71 -14.19 -7.73 -11.65
N ILE A 72 -15.26 -7.49 -12.37
CA ILE A 72 -16.59 -7.21 -11.82
C ILE A 72 -17.44 -8.45 -12.04
N LEU A 73 -18.08 -8.94 -10.97
CA LEU A 73 -19.08 -9.98 -11.10
C LEU A 73 -20.34 -9.36 -11.72
N LEU A 74 -20.64 -9.70 -12.96
CA LEU A 74 -21.92 -9.35 -13.56
C LEU A 74 -22.96 -10.37 -13.11
N ILE A 75 -23.91 -9.93 -12.26
CA ILE A 75 -25.01 -10.76 -11.73
C ILE A 75 -26.00 -11.21 -12.84
N THR A 76 -25.77 -10.81 -14.09
CA THR A 76 -26.53 -11.31 -15.25
C THR A 76 -26.24 -12.78 -15.57
N ASP A 77 -25.19 -13.37 -15.00
CA ASP A 77 -24.78 -14.76 -15.25
C ASP A 77 -25.35 -15.76 -14.22
N LEU A 78 -26.58 -15.52 -13.74
CA LEU A 78 -27.36 -16.49 -12.94
C LEU A 78 -27.84 -17.70 -13.77
N ARG A 79 -27.07 -18.10 -14.80
CA ARG A 79 -27.27 -19.32 -15.57
C ARG A 79 -25.95 -20.06 -15.73
N ALA A 80 -25.46 -20.62 -14.63
CA ALA A 80 -24.67 -21.84 -14.65
C ALA A 80 -25.28 -22.79 -13.60
N PRO A 81 -25.29 -24.11 -13.87
CA PRO A 81 -26.38 -25.06 -13.58
C PRO A 81 -26.79 -25.21 -12.12
#